data_AF-A0A3G8LGY7-F1
#
_entry.id   AF-A0A3G8LGY7-F1
#
_cell.length_a   1.000
_cell.length_b   1.000
_cell.length_c   1.000
_cell.angle_alpha   90.00
_cell.angle_beta   90.00
_cell.angle_gamma   90.00
#
_symmetry.space_group_name_H-M   'P 1'
#
loop_
_entity.id
_entity.type
_entity.pdbx_description
1 polymer ?
#
loop_
_entity_poly.entity_id
_entity_poly.type
_entity_poly.pdbx_seq_one_letter_code
_entity_poly.pdbx_strand_id
1 'polypeptide(L)'
;MKTRKLISFLSISAIVTMPLVAISCKKEEKKVIKQQENVEMSTNLGLSIAKKALNQENVNANKVVEELKAASTLKNITDIFNKYNIKYDISEIPENATYSVEPSTHAHANIGQIHLDIKQTISSTSSSRVARFDIIGFLNEQAKQVKIGNYILNTTSKIKANPETLKQEIKKAQDQGFESLINTLKKYVDITEENNLENEGLEFKFNLDKTRIDDANKITFLEILSYKKSNPNDVNKINAEFYITNLAE
;
A
#
# COMPACT_ATOMS: atom_id res chain seq x y z
N MET A 1 8.96 -6.95 -88.64
CA MET A 1 10.10 -7.51 -89.39
C MET A 1 11.39 -6.98 -88.76
N LYS A 2 12.32 -7.87 -88.40
CA LYS A 2 13.77 -7.64 -88.21
C LYS A 2 14.28 -6.72 -87.07
N THR A 3 14.93 -7.37 -86.09
CA THR A 3 16.29 -7.10 -85.52
C THR A 3 16.56 -5.71 -84.90
N ARG A 4 17.40 -5.50 -83.87
CA ARG A 4 18.53 -6.22 -83.26
C ARG A 4 18.95 -5.42 -82.00
N LYS A 5 19.32 -6.15 -80.94
CA LYS A 5 20.46 -6.00 -80.00
C LYS A 5 20.89 -4.64 -79.37
N LEU A 6 21.07 -4.76 -78.03
CA LEU A 6 22.03 -4.15 -77.08
C LEU A 6 21.90 -2.63 -76.81
N ILE A 7 22.01 -2.17 -75.56
CA ILE A 7 23.25 -2.12 -74.75
C ILE A 7 22.93 -2.13 -73.23
N SER A 8 23.80 -2.81 -72.48
CA SER A 8 23.81 -2.88 -71.01
C SER A 8 24.23 -1.56 -70.35
N PHE A 9 23.63 -1.25 -69.19
CA PHE A 9 24.30 -0.47 -68.15
C PHE A 9 24.18 -1.20 -66.82
N LEU A 10 25.33 -1.62 -66.29
CA LEU A 10 25.48 -2.10 -64.92
C LEU A 10 25.28 -0.92 -63.96
N SER A 11 24.29 -1.01 -63.07
CA SER A 11 24.19 -0.16 -61.90
C SER A 11 25.07 -0.74 -60.78
N ILE A 12 26.19 -0.09 -60.51
CA ILE A 12 27.04 -0.35 -59.34
C ILE A 12 26.33 0.25 -58.13
N SER A 13 25.85 -0.60 -57.23
CA SER A 13 25.36 -0.20 -55.91
C SER A 13 26.52 0.32 -55.07
N ALA A 14 26.50 1.61 -54.71
CA ALA A 14 27.43 2.18 -53.76
C ALA A 14 27.14 1.62 -52.35
N ILE A 15 28.04 0.77 -51.83
CA ILE A 15 28.05 0.36 -50.43
C ILE A 15 28.68 1.50 -49.65
N VAL A 16 27.87 2.30 -48.96
CA VAL A 16 28.35 3.27 -47.97
C VAL A 16 28.72 2.49 -46.71
N THR A 17 30.02 2.25 -46.51
CA THR A 17 30.55 1.76 -45.24
C THR A 17 30.56 2.91 -44.24
N MET A 18 29.59 2.91 -43.30
CA MET A 18 29.69 3.77 -42.13
C MET A 18 30.78 3.24 -41.19
N PRO A 19 31.67 4.10 -40.66
CA PRO A 19 32.62 3.69 -39.65
C PRO A 19 31.87 3.33 -38.36
N LEU A 20 32.06 2.09 -37.89
CA LEU A 20 31.68 1.69 -36.55
C LEU A 20 32.54 2.48 -35.55
N VAL A 21 31.96 3.55 -35.01
CA VAL A 21 32.49 4.20 -33.82
C VAL A 21 32.31 3.19 -32.68
N ALA A 22 33.40 2.54 -32.30
CA ALA A 22 33.49 1.75 -31.09
C ALA A 22 33.39 2.70 -29.89
N ILE A 23 32.15 2.99 -29.47
CA ILE A 23 31.89 3.60 -28.17
C ILE A 23 32.24 2.54 -27.13
N SER A 24 33.41 2.72 -26.52
CA SER A 24 33.79 2.09 -25.26
C SER A 24 32.62 2.24 -24.29
N CYS A 25 31.97 1.11 -23.95
CA CYS A 25 30.94 1.01 -22.94
C CYS A 25 31.50 1.46 -21.57
N LYS A 26 31.50 2.76 -21.32
CA LYS A 26 31.24 3.25 -19.97
C LYS A 26 29.80 2.86 -19.68
N LYS A 27 29.64 2.02 -18.67
CA LYS A 27 28.36 1.67 -18.06
C LYS A 27 27.73 2.98 -17.59
N GLU A 28 26.96 3.62 -18.46
CA GLU A 28 25.96 4.57 -18.02
C GLU A 28 24.95 3.73 -17.26
N GLU A 29 25.05 3.80 -15.94
CA GLU A 29 23.93 3.46 -15.08
C GLU A 29 22.74 4.23 -15.63
N LYS A 30 21.84 3.51 -16.30
CA LYS A 30 20.48 3.97 -16.48
C LYS A 30 19.99 4.27 -15.08
N LYS A 31 20.05 5.54 -14.68
CA LYS A 31 19.20 6.05 -13.62
C LYS A 31 17.81 5.66 -14.06
N VAL A 32 17.30 4.59 -13.46
CA VAL A 32 15.87 4.36 -13.38
C VAL A 32 15.37 5.65 -12.74
N ILE A 33 14.89 6.56 -13.57
CA ILE A 33 14.06 7.66 -13.11
C ILE A 33 12.86 6.92 -12.56
N LYS A 34 12.90 6.58 -11.26
CA LYS A 34 11.69 6.24 -10.51
C LYS A 34 10.77 7.38 -10.83
N GLN A 35 9.70 7.10 -11.59
CA GLN A 35 8.57 7.99 -11.75
C GLN A 35 8.33 8.59 -10.36
N GLN A 36 8.57 9.88 -10.19
CA GLN A 36 8.23 10.55 -8.96
C GLN A 36 6.73 10.36 -8.85
N GLU A 37 6.29 9.47 -7.96
CA GLU A 37 4.89 9.43 -7.57
C GLU A 37 4.51 10.86 -7.22
N ASN A 38 3.49 11.39 -7.91
CA ASN A 38 2.82 12.62 -7.51
C ASN A 38 2.19 12.32 -6.16
N VAL A 39 2.90 12.69 -5.09
CA VAL A 39 2.42 12.50 -3.72
C VAL A 39 1.55 13.70 -3.39
N GLU A 40 0.31 13.43 -3.00
CA GLU A 40 -0.60 14.48 -2.56
C GLU A 40 -0.03 15.18 -1.32
N MET A 41 0.04 16.51 -1.37
CA MET A 41 0.56 17.34 -0.30
C MET A 41 -0.60 18.01 0.46
N SER A 42 -0.42 18.21 1.75
CA SER A 42 -1.24 19.09 2.58
C SER A 42 -0.42 20.31 2.94
N THR A 43 -0.92 21.51 2.64
CA THR A 43 -0.21 22.78 2.87
C THR A 43 -0.89 23.58 3.97
N ASN A 44 -0.15 23.91 5.02
CA ASN A 44 -0.60 24.80 6.08
C ASN A 44 0.61 25.50 6.73
N LEU A 45 0.42 26.70 7.27
CA LEU A 45 1.49 27.47 7.93
C LEU A 45 2.75 27.70 7.04
N GLY A 46 2.60 27.72 5.70
CA GLY A 46 3.71 27.81 4.75
C GLY A 46 4.55 26.53 4.62
N LEU A 47 4.13 25.44 5.26
CA LEU A 47 4.75 24.12 5.21
C LEU A 47 3.84 23.17 4.42
N SER A 48 4.39 22.52 3.41
CA SER A 48 3.71 21.43 2.70
C SER A 48 4.26 20.09 3.16
N ILE A 49 3.39 19.16 3.56
CA ILE A 49 3.77 17.81 3.97
C ILE A 49 2.98 16.80 3.16
N ALA A 50 3.64 15.76 2.67
CA ALA A 50 2.98 14.65 1.99
C ALA A 50 1.95 13.98 2.91
N LYS A 51 0.75 13.75 2.38
CA LYS A 51 -0.30 12.99 3.08
C LYS A 51 0.06 11.51 3.25
N LYS A 52 1.05 11.00 2.51
CA LYS A 52 1.49 9.60 2.56
C LYS A 52 3.01 9.49 2.66
N ALA A 53 3.49 8.74 3.64
CA ALA A 53 4.87 8.29 3.75
C ALA A 53 5.13 7.14 2.76
N LEU A 54 6.29 7.12 2.10
CA LEU A 54 6.59 6.15 1.05
C LEU A 54 7.39 4.95 1.59
N ASN A 55 6.96 3.73 1.29
CA ASN A 55 7.62 2.48 1.65
C ASN A 55 7.84 2.31 3.18
N GLN A 56 6.87 2.77 3.99
CA GLN A 56 6.93 2.72 5.47
C GLN A 56 5.90 1.75 6.08
N GLU A 57 5.34 0.84 5.30
CA GLU A 57 4.27 -0.08 5.72
C GLU A 57 4.69 -1.05 6.83
N ASN A 58 6.00 -1.15 7.12
CA ASN A 58 6.56 -1.97 8.21
C ASN A 58 7.03 -1.15 9.42
N VAL A 59 6.81 0.18 9.41
CA VAL A 59 7.27 1.09 10.47
C VAL A 59 6.12 1.45 11.38
N ASN A 60 6.30 1.25 12.69
CA ASN A 60 5.32 1.63 13.69
C ASN A 60 5.14 3.16 13.77
N ALA A 61 3.92 3.65 13.56
CA ALA A 61 3.58 5.07 13.61
C ALA A 61 3.87 5.70 14.99
N ASN A 62 3.72 4.96 16.10
CA ASN A 62 4.04 5.45 17.45
C ASN A 62 5.52 5.82 17.58
N LYS A 63 6.41 4.99 17.02
CA LYS A 63 7.85 5.25 17.02
C LYS A 63 8.20 6.54 16.29
N VAL A 64 7.55 6.78 15.16
CA VAL A 64 7.75 8.02 14.38
C VAL A 64 7.26 9.23 15.17
N VAL A 65 6.10 9.12 15.84
CA VAL A 65 5.54 10.16 16.71
C VAL A 65 6.47 10.48 17.89
N GLU A 66 7.06 9.48 18.54
CA GLU A 66 8.03 9.68 19.62
C GLU A 66 9.24 10.51 19.14
N GLU A 67 9.81 10.16 17.98
CA GLU A 67 10.91 10.92 17.39
C GLU A 67 10.50 12.35 17.02
N LEU A 68 9.31 12.52 16.42
CA LEU A 68 8.79 13.84 16.06
C LEU A 68 8.58 14.72 17.30
N LYS A 69 8.03 14.18 18.39
CA LYS A 69 7.87 14.92 19.65
C LYS A 69 9.20 15.29 20.30
N ALA A 70 10.25 14.50 20.09
CA ALA A 70 11.59 14.81 20.56
C ALA A 70 12.30 15.88 19.71
N ALA A 71 11.78 16.21 18.52
CA ALA A 71 12.35 17.23 17.65
C ALA A 71 11.99 18.64 18.12
N SER A 72 13.03 19.43 18.45
CA SER A 72 12.89 20.80 18.97
C SER A 72 13.02 21.91 17.92
N THR A 73 13.37 21.57 16.67
CA THR A 73 13.58 22.53 15.59
C THR A 73 12.99 22.04 14.27
N LEU A 74 12.68 22.96 13.36
CA LEU A 74 12.26 22.62 12.00
C LEU A 74 13.24 21.67 11.31
N LYS A 75 14.55 21.90 11.46
CA LYS A 75 15.58 21.04 10.89
C LYS A 75 15.44 19.60 11.40
N ASN A 76 15.30 19.41 12.71
CA ASN A 76 15.15 18.08 13.31
C ASN A 76 13.87 17.40 12.82
N ILE A 77 12.77 18.16 12.68
CA ILE A 77 11.51 17.66 12.12
C ILE A 77 11.72 17.18 10.67
N THR A 78 12.37 17.98 9.83
CA THR A 78 12.65 17.61 8.43
C THR A 78 13.64 16.45 8.28
N ASP A 79 14.59 16.31 9.19
CA ASP A 79 15.50 15.16 9.23
C ASP A 79 14.72 13.86 9.47
N ILE A 80 13.70 13.91 10.33
CA ILE A 80 12.78 12.78 10.58
C ILE A 80 11.90 12.51 9.34
N PHE A 81 11.41 13.56 8.68
CA PHE A 81 10.67 13.39 7.43
C PHE A 81 11.51 12.68 6.35
N ASN A 82 12.76 13.08 6.19
CA ASN A 82 13.69 12.39 5.28
C ASN A 82 13.94 10.93 5.69
N LYS A 83 14.17 10.68 6.98
CA LYS A 83 14.37 9.33 7.53
C LYS A 83 13.21 8.38 7.20
N TYR A 84 11.98 8.88 7.27
CA TYR A 84 10.76 8.10 7.03
C TYR A 84 10.14 8.33 5.65
N ASN A 85 10.90 8.86 4.68
CA ASN A 85 10.44 9.11 3.31
C ASN A 85 9.10 9.88 3.23
N ILE A 86 8.90 10.84 4.14
CA ILE A 86 7.79 11.79 4.11
C ILE A 86 8.28 12.99 3.29
N LYS A 87 7.69 13.22 2.11
CA LYS A 87 8.06 14.40 1.31
C LYS A 87 7.54 15.66 2.00
N TYR A 88 8.28 16.75 1.87
CA TYR A 88 7.90 18.05 2.41
C TYR A 88 8.43 19.18 1.50
N ASP A 89 7.83 20.36 1.62
CA ASP A 89 8.32 21.60 1.02
C ASP A 89 8.23 22.73 2.05
N ILE A 90 9.32 23.47 2.18
CA ILE A 90 9.50 24.61 3.10
C ILE A 90 9.69 25.94 2.36
N SER A 91 9.55 25.96 1.03
CA SER A 91 9.79 27.15 0.20
C SER A 91 8.84 28.31 0.50
N GLU A 92 7.65 28.02 1.04
CA GLU A 92 6.63 29.01 1.40
C GLU A 92 6.62 29.39 2.88
N ILE A 93 7.63 28.98 3.65
CA ILE A 93 7.73 29.34 5.07
C ILE A 93 7.93 30.85 5.22
N PRO A 94 7.12 31.54 6.04
CA PRO A 94 7.31 32.96 6.32
C PRO A 94 8.66 33.26 6.98
N GLU A 95 9.25 34.41 6.66
CA GLU A 95 10.45 34.89 7.34
C GLU A 95 10.25 35.01 8.85
N ASN A 96 11.28 34.68 9.62
CA ASN A 96 11.27 34.71 11.10
C ASN A 96 10.23 33.77 11.74
N ALA A 97 9.74 32.76 11.01
CA ALA A 97 8.94 31.69 11.57
C ALA A 97 9.80 30.58 12.19
N THR A 98 9.38 30.08 13.34
CA THR A 98 9.93 28.87 13.97
C THR A 98 8.83 27.83 14.10
N TYR A 99 9.21 26.55 14.08
CA TYR A 99 8.27 25.42 14.09
C TYR A 99 8.65 24.40 15.16
N SER A 100 7.64 23.89 15.85
CA SER A 100 7.76 22.82 16.83
C SER A 100 6.59 21.83 16.71
N VAL A 101 6.82 20.60 17.15
CA VAL A 101 5.77 19.57 17.24
C VAL A 101 5.00 19.75 18.54
N GLU A 102 3.67 19.82 18.47
CA GLU A 102 2.82 19.95 19.66
C GLU A 102 2.60 18.60 20.36
N PRO A 103 2.42 18.60 21.70
CA PRO A 103 2.15 17.39 22.48
C PRO A 103 0.92 16.60 22.01
N SER A 104 -0.04 17.28 21.38
CA SER A 104 -1.28 16.69 20.83
C SER A 104 -1.05 15.80 19.60
N THR A 105 0.14 15.82 19.01
CA THR A 105 0.56 14.87 17.97
C THR A 105 0.40 13.44 18.46
N HIS A 106 -0.24 12.57 17.69
CA HIS A 106 -0.45 11.18 18.07
C HIS A 106 -0.55 10.28 16.85
N ALA A 107 -0.30 8.99 17.05
CA ALA A 107 -0.52 7.98 16.03
C ALA A 107 -1.88 7.32 16.23
N HIS A 108 -2.50 6.98 15.10
CA HIS A 108 -3.52 5.94 15.00
C HIS A 108 -2.82 4.70 14.44
N ALA A 109 -2.04 4.03 15.26
CA ALA A 109 -1.26 2.84 14.87
C ALA A 109 -2.15 1.72 14.30
N ASN A 110 -3.41 1.73 14.74
CA ASN A 110 -4.47 0.87 14.31
C ASN A 110 -4.90 1.07 12.83
N ILE A 111 -4.47 2.14 12.17
CA ILE A 111 -4.68 2.37 10.73
C ILE A 111 -3.40 2.84 10.03
N GLY A 112 -2.25 2.80 10.72
CA GLY A 112 -0.98 3.25 10.15
C GLY A 112 -0.95 4.74 9.81
N GLN A 113 -1.60 5.58 10.64
CA GLN A 113 -1.70 7.03 10.43
C GLN A 113 -1.07 7.81 11.60
N ILE A 114 -0.55 8.99 11.28
CA ILE A 114 -0.11 10.01 12.25
C ILE A 114 -0.97 11.26 12.06
N HIS A 115 -1.47 11.80 13.17
CA HIS A 115 -1.94 13.18 13.26
C HIS A 115 -0.79 14.03 13.79
N LEU A 116 -0.14 14.78 12.91
CA LEU A 116 1.00 15.64 13.22
C LEU A 116 0.53 17.08 13.43
N ASP A 117 0.59 17.54 14.67
CA ASP A 117 0.24 18.92 15.03
C ASP A 117 1.52 19.75 15.08
N ILE A 118 1.64 20.71 14.16
CA ILE A 118 2.78 21.63 14.08
C ILE A 118 2.35 23.01 14.56
N LYS A 119 3.12 23.56 15.50
CA LYS A 119 3.01 24.96 15.93
C LYS A 119 4.00 25.81 15.15
N GLN A 120 3.51 26.90 14.58
CA GLN A 120 4.31 27.98 14.01
C GLN A 120 4.30 29.16 14.98
N THR A 121 5.48 29.74 15.24
CA THR A 121 5.62 31.01 15.96
C THR A 121 6.34 32.03 15.08
N ILE A 122 5.74 33.20 14.87
CA ILE A 122 6.33 34.30 14.10
C ILE A 122 6.87 35.35 15.08
N SER A 123 8.19 35.47 15.18
CA SER A 123 8.83 36.32 16.19
C SER A 123 8.51 37.81 16.03
N SER A 124 8.29 38.29 14.80
CA SER A 124 8.00 39.70 14.52
C SER A 124 6.62 40.15 15.02
N THR A 125 5.65 39.24 15.10
CA THR A 125 4.27 39.54 15.51
C THR A 125 3.90 38.91 16.86
N SER A 126 4.79 38.12 17.46
CA SER A 126 4.50 37.26 18.62
C SER A 126 3.27 36.35 18.43
N SER A 127 2.87 36.08 17.19
CA SER A 127 1.71 35.24 16.90
C SER A 127 2.11 33.77 16.87
N SER A 128 1.24 32.91 17.39
CA SER A 128 1.39 31.46 17.35
C SER A 128 0.13 30.79 16.79
N ARG A 129 0.31 29.81 15.91
CA ARG A 129 -0.77 29.03 15.30
C ARG A 129 -0.40 27.55 15.27
N VAL A 130 -1.40 26.67 15.39
CA VAL A 130 -1.24 25.22 15.27
C VAL A 130 -2.04 24.72 14.09
N ALA A 131 -1.46 23.80 13.32
CA ALA A 131 -2.14 23.10 12.23
C ALA A 131 -1.87 21.59 12.31
N ARG A 132 -2.88 20.80 11.95
CA ARG A 132 -2.78 19.35 11.84
C ARG A 132 -2.46 18.94 10.41
N PHE A 133 -1.57 17.97 10.28
CA PHE A 133 -1.25 17.26 9.05
C PHE A 133 -1.53 15.77 9.27
N ASP A 134 -2.27 15.17 8.33
CA ASP A 134 -2.57 13.73 8.35
C ASP A 134 -1.58 13.00 7.45
N ILE A 135 -0.83 12.06 8.02
CA ILE A 135 0.19 11.30 7.30
C ILE A 135 -0.12 9.81 7.44
N ILE A 136 -0.51 9.18 6.34
CA ILE A 136 -0.75 7.73 6.25
C ILE A 136 0.48 7.00 5.68
N GLY A 137 0.43 5.67 5.62
CA GLY A 137 1.47 4.85 4.98
C GLY A 137 2.43 4.15 5.95
N PHE A 138 2.10 4.14 7.24
CA PHE A 138 2.84 3.39 8.27
C PHE A 138 2.22 2.00 8.52
N LEU A 139 2.86 1.21 9.38
CA LEU A 139 2.36 -0.10 9.79
C LEU A 139 0.94 0.02 10.37
N ASN A 140 0.02 -0.74 9.77
CA ASN A 140 -1.33 -0.90 10.25
C ASN A 140 -1.40 -2.09 11.22
N GLU A 141 -1.41 -1.81 12.52
CA GLU A 141 -1.48 -2.83 13.58
C GLU A 141 -2.86 -3.50 13.70
N GLN A 142 -3.90 -3.01 13.00
CA GLN A 142 -5.21 -3.70 12.89
C GLN A 142 -5.29 -4.73 11.78
N ALA A 143 -4.21 -5.03 11.06
CA ALA A 143 -4.14 -6.27 10.29
C ALA A 143 -4.08 -7.45 11.28
N LYS A 144 -5.20 -7.73 11.98
CA LYS A 144 -5.34 -8.94 12.77
C LYS A 144 -5.27 -10.10 11.80
N GLN A 145 -4.68 -11.18 12.26
CA GLN A 145 -4.57 -12.41 11.52
C GLN A 145 -5.48 -13.45 12.14
N VAL A 146 -6.23 -14.14 11.31
CA VAL A 146 -7.03 -15.29 11.73
C VAL A 146 -6.42 -16.52 11.08
N LYS A 147 -5.96 -17.45 11.92
CA LYS A 147 -5.43 -18.74 11.46
C LYS A 147 -6.58 -19.74 11.34
N ILE A 148 -6.72 -20.33 10.16
CA ILE A 148 -7.72 -21.35 9.83
C ILE A 148 -7.00 -22.49 9.13
N GLY A 149 -6.71 -23.57 9.85
CA GLY A 149 -5.90 -24.68 9.34
C GLY A 149 -4.52 -24.21 8.89
N ASN A 150 -4.20 -24.42 7.62
CA ASN A 150 -2.95 -24.00 6.97
C ASN A 150 -2.98 -22.57 6.41
N TYR A 151 -4.01 -21.78 6.69
CA TYR A 151 -4.16 -20.43 6.16
C TYR A 151 -4.11 -19.40 7.27
N ILE A 152 -3.29 -18.36 7.10
CA ILE A 152 -3.30 -17.16 7.93
C ILE A 152 -3.88 -16.03 7.08
N LEU A 153 -5.07 -15.55 7.46
CA LEU A 153 -5.81 -14.53 6.74
C LEU A 153 -5.69 -13.19 7.46
N ASN A 154 -5.23 -12.16 6.77
CA ASN A 154 -5.29 -10.80 7.28
C ASN A 154 -6.76 -10.31 7.30
N THR A 155 -7.11 -9.49 8.28
CA THR A 155 -8.47 -8.94 8.45
C THR A 155 -8.66 -7.56 7.84
N THR A 156 -7.66 -7.02 7.13
CA THR A 156 -7.73 -5.68 6.52
C THR A 156 -7.70 -5.81 5.01
N SER A 157 -8.68 -5.18 4.35
CA SER A 157 -8.73 -5.17 2.89
C SER A 157 -7.62 -4.31 2.28
N LYS A 158 -6.99 -4.82 1.23
CA LYS A 158 -6.02 -4.15 0.34
C LYS A 158 -6.69 -3.20 -0.65
N ILE A 159 -7.94 -3.48 -0.97
CA ILE A 159 -8.74 -2.72 -1.92
C ILE A 159 -10.04 -2.26 -1.27
N LYS A 160 -10.60 -1.16 -1.77
CA LYS A 160 -11.95 -0.73 -1.40
C LYS A 160 -12.98 -1.55 -2.18
N ALA A 161 -14.06 -1.93 -1.53
CA ALA A 161 -15.14 -2.71 -2.12
C ALA A 161 -16.39 -2.64 -1.26
N ASN A 162 -17.57 -2.65 -1.88
CA ASN A 162 -18.81 -2.77 -1.12
C ASN A 162 -18.87 -4.11 -0.35
N PRO A 163 -19.16 -4.13 0.97
CA PRO A 163 -19.24 -5.37 1.76
C PRO A 163 -20.26 -6.40 1.25
N GLU A 164 -21.39 -5.96 0.69
CA GLU A 164 -22.37 -6.88 0.09
C GLU A 164 -21.86 -7.49 -1.19
N THR A 165 -21.17 -6.72 -2.04
CA THR A 165 -20.51 -7.25 -3.25
C THR A 165 -19.48 -8.32 -2.87
N LEU A 166 -18.65 -8.05 -1.87
CA LEU A 166 -17.70 -9.03 -1.33
C LEU A 166 -18.40 -10.30 -0.81
N LYS A 167 -19.50 -10.15 -0.06
CA LYS A 167 -20.29 -11.29 0.42
C LYS A 167 -20.80 -12.17 -0.73
N GLN A 168 -21.29 -11.55 -1.81
CA GLN A 168 -21.78 -12.27 -2.99
C GLN A 168 -20.65 -12.94 -3.77
N GLU A 169 -19.49 -12.29 -3.92
CA GLU A 169 -18.31 -12.91 -4.53
C GLU A 169 -17.84 -14.13 -3.74
N ILE A 170 -17.78 -14.03 -2.41
CA ILE A 170 -17.43 -15.15 -1.54
C ILE A 170 -18.47 -16.28 -1.68
N LYS A 171 -19.76 -15.97 -1.72
CA LYS A 171 -20.81 -16.98 -1.94
C LYS A 171 -20.56 -17.74 -3.24
N LYS A 172 -20.43 -17.02 -4.35
CA LYS A 172 -20.21 -17.61 -5.68
C LYS A 172 -18.93 -18.45 -5.71
N ALA A 173 -17.88 -17.98 -5.05
CA ALA A 173 -16.61 -18.68 -4.96
C ALA A 173 -16.71 -19.97 -4.15
N GLN A 174 -17.42 -19.97 -3.01
CA GLN A 174 -17.67 -21.19 -2.23
C GLN A 174 -18.47 -22.23 -3.03
N ASP A 175 -19.46 -21.79 -3.81
CA ASP A 175 -20.25 -22.68 -4.67
C ASP A 175 -19.39 -23.34 -5.78
N GLN A 176 -18.24 -22.76 -6.12
CA GLN A 176 -17.27 -23.26 -7.09
C GLN A 176 -16.14 -24.12 -6.48
N GLY A 177 -16.04 -24.16 -5.15
CA GLY A 177 -15.04 -24.94 -4.42
C GLY A 177 -13.96 -24.10 -3.73
N PHE A 178 -13.17 -24.76 -2.89
CA PHE A 178 -12.25 -24.12 -1.95
C PHE A 178 -11.16 -23.27 -2.62
N GLU A 179 -10.59 -23.72 -3.73
CA GLU A 179 -9.61 -22.94 -4.50
C GLU A 179 -10.21 -21.62 -5.00
N SER A 180 -11.47 -21.63 -5.43
CA SER A 180 -12.15 -20.40 -5.86
C SER A 180 -12.37 -19.45 -4.69
N LEU A 181 -12.73 -19.97 -3.51
CA LEU A 181 -12.83 -19.20 -2.26
C LEU A 181 -11.50 -18.53 -1.91
N ILE A 182 -10.40 -19.28 -1.83
CA ILE A 182 -9.08 -18.73 -1.48
C ILE A 182 -8.63 -17.69 -2.49
N ASN A 183 -8.77 -17.95 -3.78
CA ASN A 183 -8.41 -17.00 -4.83
C ASN A 183 -9.24 -15.71 -4.77
N THR A 184 -10.53 -15.82 -4.41
CA THR A 184 -11.39 -14.66 -4.21
C THR A 184 -10.96 -13.86 -2.99
N LEU A 185 -10.71 -14.50 -1.85
CA LEU A 185 -10.22 -13.83 -0.65
C LEU A 185 -8.86 -13.14 -0.88
N LYS A 186 -7.93 -13.76 -1.62
CA LYS A 186 -6.61 -13.18 -1.95
C LYS A 186 -6.69 -11.85 -2.69
N LYS A 187 -7.80 -11.57 -3.40
CA LYS A 187 -8.03 -10.24 -4.02
C LYS A 187 -8.19 -9.15 -2.97
N TYR A 188 -8.85 -9.47 -1.85
CA TYR A 188 -9.20 -8.51 -0.81
C TYR A 188 -8.17 -8.47 0.31
N VAL A 189 -7.70 -9.61 0.79
CA VAL A 189 -6.79 -9.69 1.94
C VAL A 189 -5.53 -10.44 1.58
N ASP A 190 -4.47 -10.23 2.35
CA ASP A 190 -3.29 -11.09 2.27
C ASP A 190 -3.56 -12.42 2.97
N ILE A 191 -3.11 -13.49 2.33
CA ILE A 191 -3.23 -14.86 2.83
C ILE A 191 -1.85 -15.50 2.73
N THR A 192 -1.38 -16.01 3.86
CA THR A 192 -0.19 -16.86 3.93
C THR A 192 -0.61 -18.31 4.08
N GLU A 193 -0.03 -19.18 3.25
CA GLU A 193 -0.18 -20.63 3.35
C GLU A 193 0.98 -21.22 4.15
N GLU A 194 0.67 -22.06 5.12
CA GLU A 194 1.62 -22.83 5.91
C GLU A 194 1.59 -24.31 5.54
N ASN A 195 2.73 -24.97 5.63
CA ASN A 195 2.82 -26.42 5.43
C ASN A 195 2.85 -27.15 6.79
N ASN A 196 1.73 -27.15 7.50
CA ASN A 196 1.54 -28.03 8.65
C ASN A 196 0.84 -29.33 8.20
N LEU A 197 1.52 -30.46 8.38
CA LEU A 197 1.03 -31.80 8.03
C LEU A 197 -0.23 -32.20 8.82
N GLU A 198 -0.41 -31.70 10.04
CA GLU A 198 -1.61 -31.98 10.85
C GLU A 198 -2.90 -31.43 10.21
N ASN A 199 -2.76 -30.36 9.43
CA ASN A 199 -3.84 -29.69 8.73
C ASN A 199 -3.94 -30.10 7.25
N GLU A 200 -3.20 -31.13 6.83
CA GLU A 200 -3.22 -31.57 5.43
C GLU A 200 -4.65 -31.95 5.00
N GLY A 201 -5.06 -31.43 3.85
CA GLY A 201 -6.40 -31.61 3.30
C GLY A 201 -7.53 -30.97 4.13
N LEU A 202 -7.23 -30.14 5.14
CA LEU A 202 -8.22 -29.37 5.87
C LEU A 202 -8.56 -28.09 5.09
N GLU A 203 -9.84 -27.95 4.75
CA GLU A 203 -10.42 -26.81 4.06
C GLU A 203 -11.45 -26.13 4.96
N PHE A 204 -11.89 -24.92 4.59
CA PHE A 204 -12.92 -24.20 5.33
C PHE A 204 -13.92 -23.50 4.42
N LYS A 205 -15.07 -23.15 4.99
CA LYS A 205 -16.11 -22.32 4.38
C LYS A 205 -16.76 -21.44 5.44
N PHE A 206 -17.26 -20.28 5.03
CA PHE A 206 -18.06 -19.41 5.86
C PHE A 206 -19.54 -19.80 5.79
N ASN A 207 -20.21 -19.79 6.94
CA ASN A 207 -21.67 -19.80 6.98
C ASN A 207 -22.18 -18.39 6.68
N LEU A 208 -22.60 -18.15 5.44
CA LEU A 208 -22.96 -16.81 4.97
C LEU A 208 -24.28 -16.28 5.55
N ASP A 209 -25.12 -17.17 6.10
CA ASP A 209 -26.31 -16.78 6.86
C ASP A 209 -25.92 -16.20 8.24
N LYS A 210 -24.71 -16.49 8.70
CA LYS A 210 -24.10 -15.95 9.93
C LYS A 210 -23.05 -14.88 9.62
N THR A 211 -23.43 -13.94 8.76
CA THR A 211 -22.60 -12.78 8.40
C THR A 211 -23.22 -11.49 8.91
N ARG A 212 -22.43 -10.61 9.50
CA ARG A 212 -22.81 -9.24 9.88
C ARG A 212 -22.03 -8.24 9.05
N ILE A 213 -22.73 -7.28 8.46
CA ILE A 213 -22.14 -6.07 7.87
C ILE A 213 -22.53 -4.92 8.80
N ASP A 214 -21.56 -4.11 9.19
CA ASP A 214 -21.79 -2.93 10.04
C ASP A 214 -21.54 -1.62 9.28
N ASP A 215 -22.00 -0.52 9.87
CA ASP A 215 -21.90 0.83 9.29
C ASP A 215 -20.45 1.32 9.14
N ALA A 216 -19.47 0.63 9.73
CA ALA A 216 -18.05 0.93 9.60
C ALA A 216 -17.42 0.29 8.34
N ASN A 217 -18.24 -0.17 7.39
CA ASN A 217 -17.79 -0.87 6.18
C ASN A 217 -16.89 -2.06 6.53
N LYS A 218 -17.37 -2.88 7.46
CA LYS A 218 -16.74 -4.14 7.84
C LYS A 218 -17.73 -5.26 7.63
N ILE A 219 -17.24 -6.36 7.06
CA ILE A 219 -17.94 -7.64 7.01
C ILE A 219 -17.35 -8.58 8.06
N THR A 220 -18.22 -9.26 8.81
CA THR A 220 -17.84 -10.25 9.83
C THR A 220 -18.53 -11.57 9.54
N PHE A 221 -17.74 -12.63 9.31
CA PHE A 221 -18.17 -14.01 9.25
C PHE A 221 -18.12 -14.61 10.66
N LEU A 222 -19.29 -14.71 11.29
CA LEU A 222 -19.43 -15.12 12.69
C LEU A 222 -19.30 -16.65 12.87
N GLU A 223 -19.38 -17.40 11.78
CA GLU A 223 -19.25 -18.85 11.81
C GLU A 223 -18.46 -19.36 10.62
N ILE A 224 -17.40 -20.09 10.95
CA ILE A 224 -16.49 -20.74 10.02
C ILE A 224 -16.59 -22.25 10.25
N LEU A 225 -16.75 -23.00 9.18
CA LEU A 225 -16.83 -24.45 9.19
C LEU A 225 -15.58 -25.01 8.52
N SER A 226 -14.91 -25.95 9.16
CA SER A 226 -13.85 -26.76 8.54
C SER A 226 -14.37 -28.10 8.08
N TYR A 227 -13.72 -28.67 7.07
CA TYR A 227 -13.99 -30.03 6.59
C TYR A 227 -12.71 -30.61 5.98
N LYS A 228 -12.63 -31.93 5.89
CA LYS A 228 -11.56 -32.58 5.12
C LYS A 228 -11.96 -32.64 3.65
N LYS A 229 -11.03 -32.33 2.75
CA LYS A 229 -11.23 -32.42 1.29
C LYS A 229 -11.75 -33.79 0.84
N SER A 230 -11.32 -34.86 1.51
CA SER A 230 -11.78 -36.23 1.26
C SER A 230 -13.20 -36.52 1.72
N ASN A 231 -13.75 -35.70 2.63
CA ASN A 231 -15.13 -35.84 3.12
C ASN A 231 -15.78 -34.45 3.39
N PRO A 232 -16.21 -33.73 2.34
CA PRO A 232 -16.69 -32.34 2.47
C PRO A 232 -18.01 -32.17 3.25
N ASN A 233 -18.73 -33.26 3.49
CA ASN A 233 -20.01 -33.25 4.20
C ASN A 233 -19.82 -33.32 5.73
N ASP A 234 -18.66 -33.77 6.20
CA ASP A 234 -18.32 -33.79 7.62
C ASP A 234 -17.71 -32.45 8.02
N VAL A 235 -18.58 -31.58 8.56
CA VAL A 235 -18.26 -30.20 8.89
C VAL A 235 -18.13 -30.00 10.39
N ASN A 236 -17.07 -29.32 10.81
CA ASN A 236 -16.83 -28.95 12.20
C ASN A 236 -16.82 -27.43 12.33
N LYS A 237 -17.45 -26.91 13.38
CA LYS A 237 -17.39 -25.48 13.67
C LYS A 237 -16.02 -25.11 14.24
N ILE A 238 -15.40 -24.10 13.65
CA ILE A 238 -14.17 -23.51 14.17
C ILE A 238 -14.55 -22.45 15.20
N ASN A 239 -13.89 -22.47 16.36
CA ASN A 239 -14.06 -21.43 17.38
C ASN A 239 -13.25 -20.17 17.02
N ALA A 240 -13.58 -19.57 15.89
CA ALA A 240 -12.98 -18.34 15.40
C ALA A 240 -14.02 -17.55 14.58
N GLU A 241 -13.87 -16.23 14.60
CA GLU A 241 -14.55 -15.32 13.69
C GLU A 241 -13.52 -14.77 12.70
N PHE A 242 -13.94 -14.52 11.48
CA PHE A 242 -13.13 -13.81 10.50
C PHE A 242 -13.86 -12.54 10.09
N TYR A 243 -13.14 -11.43 9.94
CA TYR A 243 -13.72 -10.18 9.49
C TYR A 243 -12.77 -9.47 8.55
N ILE A 244 -13.33 -8.64 7.67
CA ILE A 244 -12.57 -7.80 6.76
C ILE A 244 -12.98 -6.35 6.99
N THR A 245 -12.02 -5.51 7.39
CA THR A 245 -12.15 -4.06 7.57
C THR A 245 -11.59 -3.31 6.36
N ASN A 246 -11.71 -1.97 6.38
CA ASN A 246 -11.17 -1.08 5.34
C ASN A 246 -11.82 -1.27 3.96
N LEU A 247 -13.12 -1.60 3.92
CA LEU A 247 -13.83 -1.86 2.66
C LEU A 247 -14.42 -0.58 2.01
N ALA A 248 -14.52 0.55 2.72
CA ALA A 248 -15.14 1.78 2.19
C ALA A 248 -14.34 2.44 1.06
N GLU A 249 -15.00 2.84 -0.03
CA GLU A 249 -14.49 3.81 -1.02
C GLU A 249 -14.31 5.21 -0.41
#